data_AF-K1T7F0-F1
#
_entry.id   AF-K1T7F0-F1
#
_cell.length_a   1.000
_cell.length_b   1.000
_cell.length_c   1.000
_cell.angle_alpha   90.00
_cell.angle_beta   90.00
_cell.angle_gamma   90.00
#
_symmetry.space_group_name_H-M   'P 1'
#
loop_
_entity.id
_entity.type
_entity.pdbx_description
1 polymer ?
#
loop_
_entity_poly.entity_id
_entity_poly.type
_entity_poly.pdbx_seq_one_letter_code
_entity_poly.pdbx_strand_id
1 'polypeptide(L)'
;FEPDLDDGLRSLDRIKTDELDSFRIAIYCEQNHRKILRNPSKLPPPVYFKLKRLLAERKQTVKQSVLYKQQLHDICAYDTDLSVERKNGQLKTLNDALKGIDNEIDMYIKEDADISKNFSLLTSIPGIGRVVALETIVLTENFMAIDNPRKYACYIGVAPFKKESGTSVRKGSSVSKKGFKQAKADLSIACLVCMQHIPNIRDYWERKRKEKCSGIVFNAIKFKMILRMFAVIKRGTPYVETDNYRNGKNKQPGVN
;
A
#
# COMPACT_ATOMS: atom_id res chain seq x y z
N PHE A 1 -6.67 -40.22 -11.88
CA PHE A 1 -7.37 -39.68 -10.70
C PHE A 1 -8.27 -38.58 -11.21
N GLU A 2 -9.47 -38.94 -11.64
CA GLU A 2 -10.57 -37.98 -11.76
C GLU A 2 -11.24 -38.02 -10.39
N PRO A 3 -10.96 -37.08 -9.48
CA PRO A 3 -11.77 -37.00 -8.28
C PRO A 3 -13.20 -36.75 -8.76
N ASP A 4 -14.15 -37.57 -8.30
CA ASP A 4 -15.59 -37.38 -8.54
C ASP A 4 -16.01 -36.02 -7.98
N LEU A 5 -15.83 -34.99 -8.80
CA LEU A 5 -16.20 -33.62 -8.51
C LEU A 5 -17.43 -33.35 -9.34
N ASP A 6 -18.59 -33.55 -8.70
CA ASP A 6 -19.88 -33.03 -9.14
C ASP A 6 -19.70 -31.60 -9.69
N ASP A 7 -20.38 -31.23 -10.79
CA ASP A 7 -20.15 -29.98 -11.52
C ASP A 7 -20.33 -28.72 -10.62
N GLY A 8 -20.97 -28.88 -9.46
CA GLY A 8 -21.07 -27.89 -8.38
C GLY A 8 -19.77 -27.60 -7.59
N LEU A 9 -18.77 -28.49 -7.60
CA LEU A 9 -17.48 -28.38 -6.88
C LEU A 9 -16.37 -27.67 -7.68
N ARG A 10 -16.67 -27.18 -8.89
CA ARG A 10 -15.86 -26.13 -9.56
C ARG A 10 -15.90 -24.80 -8.82
N SER A 11 -16.72 -24.69 -7.78
CA SER A 11 -16.77 -23.56 -6.87
C SER A 11 -15.63 -23.63 -5.82
N LEU A 12 -15.19 -22.47 -5.34
CA LEU A 12 -14.15 -22.28 -4.33
C LEU A 12 -14.62 -22.76 -2.93
N ASP A 13 -14.99 -24.03 -2.79
CA ASP A 13 -15.45 -24.59 -1.52
C ASP A 13 -14.30 -24.99 -0.59
N ARG A 14 -14.61 -24.92 0.71
CA ARG A 14 -13.74 -24.67 1.87
C ARG A 14 -12.73 -25.75 2.24
N ILE A 15 -12.66 -26.86 1.51
CA ILE A 15 -11.73 -27.95 1.82
C ILE A 15 -10.43 -27.69 1.04
N LYS A 16 -9.39 -27.36 1.80
CA LYS A 16 -8.06 -27.03 1.29
C LYS A 16 -7.10 -28.18 1.66
N THR A 17 -6.74 -29.00 0.68
CA THR A 17 -5.73 -30.05 0.79
C THR A 17 -4.69 -29.85 -0.32
N ASP A 18 -3.43 -30.20 -0.06
CA ASP A 18 -2.34 -30.03 -1.05
C ASP A 18 -2.61 -30.82 -2.35
N GLU A 19 -3.26 -31.98 -2.24
CA GLU A 19 -3.70 -32.79 -3.39
C GLU A 19 -4.75 -32.06 -4.24
N LEU A 20 -5.80 -31.50 -3.62
CA LEU A 20 -6.82 -30.73 -4.36
C LEU A 20 -6.24 -29.45 -4.95
N ASP A 21 -5.37 -28.75 -4.20
CA ASP A 21 -4.75 -27.52 -4.68
C ASP A 21 -3.80 -27.78 -5.87
N SER A 22 -2.98 -28.84 -5.81
CA SER A 22 -2.11 -29.24 -6.94
C SER A 22 -2.93 -29.67 -8.16
N PHE A 23 -3.99 -30.44 -7.98
CA PHE A 23 -4.91 -30.82 -9.05
C PHE A 23 -5.60 -29.60 -9.68
N ARG A 24 -6.07 -28.64 -8.88
CA ARG A 24 -6.67 -27.39 -9.35
C ARG A 24 -5.67 -26.53 -10.13
N ILE A 25 -4.42 -26.45 -9.67
CA ILE A 25 -3.34 -25.76 -10.38
C ILE A 25 -3.11 -26.42 -11.74
N ALA A 26 -3.05 -27.76 -11.80
CA ALA A 26 -2.90 -28.49 -13.05
C ALA A 26 -4.04 -28.21 -14.04
N ILE A 27 -5.31 -28.29 -13.60
CA ILE A 27 -6.47 -27.94 -14.43
C ILE A 27 -6.39 -26.49 -14.92
N TYR A 28 -6.08 -25.54 -14.03
CA TYR A 28 -5.97 -24.14 -14.40
C TYR A 28 -4.87 -23.92 -15.45
N CYS A 29 -3.72 -24.56 -15.27
CA CYS A 29 -2.59 -24.53 -16.20
C CYS A 29 -2.98 -25.09 -17.56
N GLU A 30 -3.69 -26.22 -17.61
CA GLU A 30 -4.17 -26.82 -18.86
C GLU A 30 -5.19 -25.93 -19.57
N GLN A 31 -6.23 -25.48 -18.86
CA GLN A 31 -7.29 -24.63 -19.41
C GLN A 31 -6.77 -23.28 -19.92
N ASN A 32 -5.71 -22.74 -19.29
CA ASN A 32 -5.11 -21.46 -19.66
C ASN A 32 -3.77 -21.61 -20.38
N HIS A 33 -3.39 -22.82 -20.79
CA HIS A 33 -2.06 -23.15 -21.32
C HIS A 33 -1.64 -22.20 -22.44
N ARG A 34 -2.50 -22.01 -23.45
CA ARG A 34 -2.23 -21.09 -24.58
C ARG A 34 -2.02 -19.64 -24.15
N LYS A 35 -2.75 -19.16 -23.13
CA LYS A 35 -2.62 -17.79 -22.61
C LYS A 35 -1.32 -17.63 -21.82
N ILE A 36 -0.97 -18.63 -21.02
CA ILE A 36 0.26 -18.65 -20.22
C ILE A 36 1.47 -18.68 -21.16
N LEU A 37 1.48 -19.54 -22.19
CA LEU A 37 2.56 -19.59 -23.17
C LEU A 37 2.69 -18.30 -23.98
N ARG A 38 1.58 -17.63 -24.30
CA ARG A 38 1.60 -16.35 -25.04
C ARG A 38 2.24 -15.23 -24.24
N ASN A 39 2.12 -15.23 -22.91
CA ASN A 39 2.67 -14.20 -22.05
C ASN A 39 3.15 -14.80 -20.72
N PRO A 40 4.32 -15.45 -20.69
CA PRO A 40 4.84 -16.05 -19.47
C PRO A 40 5.15 -14.95 -18.44
N SER A 41 4.85 -15.23 -17.17
CA SER A 41 5.24 -14.35 -16.07
C SER A 41 6.76 -14.24 -16.00
N LYS A 42 7.29 -13.01 -15.95
CA LYS A 42 8.72 -12.77 -15.80
C LYS A 42 9.05 -12.62 -14.34
N LEU A 43 10.19 -13.19 -13.92
CA LEU A 43 10.68 -12.97 -12.56
C LEU A 43 11.10 -11.49 -12.42
N PRO A 44 10.63 -10.78 -11.39
CA PRO A 44 11.05 -9.41 -11.15
C PRO A 44 12.55 -9.34 -10.87
N PRO A 45 13.22 -8.22 -11.20
CA PRO A 45 14.58 -7.96 -10.79
C PRO A 45 14.83 -8.20 -9.28
N PRO A 46 16.01 -8.70 -8.89
CA PRO A 46 16.34 -8.99 -7.49
C PRO A 46 16.16 -7.81 -6.52
N VAL A 47 16.30 -6.58 -7.02
CA VAL A 47 16.16 -5.33 -6.26
C VAL A 47 14.82 -5.26 -5.53
N TYR A 48 13.71 -5.66 -6.18
CA TYR A 48 12.38 -5.63 -5.55
C TYR A 48 12.27 -6.60 -4.37
N PHE A 49 12.90 -7.77 -4.45
CA PHE A 49 12.93 -8.73 -3.34
C PHE A 49 13.78 -8.21 -2.19
N LYS A 50 14.93 -7.59 -2.47
CA LYS A 50 15.78 -6.95 -1.45
C LYS A 50 15.04 -5.83 -0.73
N LEU A 51 14.47 -4.89 -1.47
CA LEU A 51 13.67 -3.78 -0.92
C LEU A 51 12.47 -4.28 -0.10
N LYS A 52 11.79 -5.33 -0.56
CA LYS A 52 10.68 -5.96 0.18
C LYS A 52 11.14 -6.55 1.52
N ARG A 53 12.31 -7.19 1.56
CA ARG A 53 12.88 -7.73 2.81
C ARG A 53 13.28 -6.60 3.76
N LEU A 54 13.96 -5.57 3.27
CA LEU A 54 14.33 -4.39 4.05
C LEU A 54 13.11 -3.65 4.62
N LEU A 55 12.04 -3.51 3.84
CA LEU A 55 10.77 -2.94 4.33
C LEU A 55 10.18 -3.77 5.47
N ALA A 56 10.20 -5.10 5.35
CA ALA A 56 9.70 -6.00 6.40
C ALA A 56 10.55 -5.92 7.67
N GLU A 57 11.87 -5.90 7.52
CA GLU A 57 12.82 -5.70 8.61
C GLU A 57 12.61 -4.36 9.31
N ARG A 58 12.61 -3.26 8.56
CA ARG A 58 12.34 -1.91 9.05
C ARG A 58 11.05 -1.87 9.87
N LYS A 59 9.99 -2.49 9.37
CA LYS A 59 8.69 -2.56 10.06
C LYS A 59 8.79 -3.30 11.40
N GLN A 60 9.51 -4.42 11.44
CA GLN A 60 9.72 -5.17 12.67
C GLN A 60 10.51 -4.35 13.69
N THR A 61 11.59 -3.69 13.26
CA THR A 61 12.42 -2.83 14.11
C THR A 61 11.64 -1.62 14.63
N VAL A 62 10.81 -0.98 13.79
CA VAL A 62 9.90 0.09 14.24
C VAL A 62 8.94 -0.43 15.32
N LYS A 63 8.34 -1.61 15.12
CA LYS A 63 7.42 -2.19 16.11
C LYS A 63 8.11 -2.45 17.45
N GLN A 64 9.34 -2.94 17.44
CA GLN A 64 10.15 -3.11 18.65
C GLN A 64 10.48 -1.76 19.30
N SER A 65 10.86 -0.75 18.52
CA SER A 65 11.14 0.59 19.06
C SER A 65 9.93 1.22 19.75
N VAL A 66 8.73 1.03 19.20
CA VAL A 66 7.48 1.51 19.80
C VAL A 66 7.19 0.79 21.11
N LEU A 67 7.47 -0.51 21.19
CA LEU A 67 7.30 -1.27 22.43
C LEU A 67 8.18 -0.71 23.55
N TYR A 68 9.47 -0.45 23.29
CA TYR A 68 10.36 0.13 24.29
C TYR A 68 9.98 1.57 24.66
N LYS A 69 9.51 2.38 23.70
CA LYS A 69 8.95 3.72 24.00
C LYS A 69 7.75 3.63 24.93
N GLN A 70 6.85 2.68 24.70
CA GLN A 70 5.69 2.47 25.57
C GLN A 70 6.13 2.05 26.98
N GLN A 71 7.06 1.11 27.11
CA GLN A 71 7.60 0.70 28.40
C GLN A 71 8.31 1.83 29.16
N LEU A 72 8.94 2.77 28.45
CA LEU A 72 9.55 3.97 29.03
C LEU A 72 8.53 5.03 29.42
N HIS A 73 7.36 5.05 28.76
CA HIS A 73 6.25 5.92 29.14
C HIS A 73 5.51 5.39 30.37
N ASP A 74 5.38 4.08 30.50
CA ASP A 74 4.61 3.40 31.56
C ASP A 74 5.48 3.06 32.79
N ILE A 75 6.52 3.85 33.06
CA ILE A 75 7.40 3.66 34.23
C ILE A 75 6.59 3.81 35.52
N CYS A 76 6.72 2.83 36.41
CA CYS A 76 5.99 2.78 37.69
C CYS A 76 6.94 2.99 38.89
N ALA A 77 6.36 3.22 40.08
CA ALA A 77 7.10 3.52 41.32
C ALA A 77 8.15 2.46 41.76
N TYR A 78 8.11 1.25 41.20
CA TYR A 78 9.03 0.15 41.51
C TYR A 78 10.03 -0.16 40.38
N ASP A 79 10.02 0.58 39.27
CA ASP A 79 11.08 0.45 38.26
C ASP A 79 12.41 0.98 38.82
N THR A 80 13.50 0.24 38.60
CA THR A 80 14.85 0.69 38.97
C THR A 80 15.44 1.61 37.90
N ASP A 81 16.28 2.57 38.29
CA ASP A 81 16.98 3.44 37.33
C ASP A 81 17.77 2.63 36.29
N LEU A 82 18.44 1.56 36.72
CA LEU A 82 19.14 0.62 35.83
C LEU A 82 18.22 -0.06 34.82
N SER A 83 16.95 -0.32 35.16
CA SER A 83 15.94 -0.85 34.23
C SER A 83 15.65 0.16 33.13
N VAL A 84 15.48 1.43 33.49
CA VAL A 84 15.22 2.52 32.56
C VAL A 84 16.42 2.75 31.64
N GLU A 85 17.65 2.74 32.18
CA GLU A 85 18.88 2.84 31.39
C GLU A 85 19.02 1.72 30.36
N ARG A 86 18.76 0.45 30.77
CA ARG A 86 18.77 -0.68 29.83
C ARG A 86 17.74 -0.51 28.71
N LYS A 87 16.51 -0.08 29.03
CA LYS A 87 15.45 0.17 28.02
C LYS A 87 15.86 1.30 27.05
N ASN A 88 16.45 2.37 27.56
CA ASN A 88 16.99 3.47 26.74
C ASN A 88 18.14 2.99 25.83
N GLY A 89 19.04 2.15 26.33
CA GLY A 89 20.11 1.53 25.55
C GLY A 89 19.55 0.68 24.39
N GLN A 90 18.56 -0.17 24.67
CA GLN A 90 17.88 -0.96 23.62
C GLN A 90 17.20 -0.07 22.58
N LEU A 91 16.50 0.98 23.01
CA LEU A 91 15.86 1.93 22.12
C LEU A 91 16.86 2.64 21.21
N LYS A 92 18.04 3.01 21.74
CA LYS A 92 19.13 3.60 20.96
C LYS A 92 19.62 2.64 19.89
N THR A 93 19.93 1.39 20.26
CA THR A 93 20.37 0.35 19.30
C THR A 93 19.35 0.14 18.18
N LEU A 94 18.06 0.09 18.51
CA LEU A 94 16.99 -0.07 17.52
C LEU A 94 16.90 1.15 16.57
N ASN A 95 17.07 2.36 17.09
CA ASN A 95 17.07 3.58 16.26
C ASN A 95 18.28 3.61 15.32
N ASP A 96 19.45 3.17 15.78
CA ASP A 96 20.65 3.12 14.93
C ASP A 96 20.53 2.02 13.86
N ALA A 97 19.93 0.86 14.20
CA ALA A 97 19.58 -0.15 13.21
C ALA A 97 18.58 0.38 12.16
N LEU A 98 17.57 1.15 12.57
CA LEU A 98 16.63 1.79 11.64
C LEU A 98 17.34 2.73 10.65
N LYS A 99 18.31 3.52 11.12
CA LYS A 99 19.12 4.38 10.24
C LYS A 99 19.93 3.54 9.25
N GLY A 100 20.52 2.43 9.72
CA GLY A 100 21.24 1.49 8.85
C GLY A 100 20.36 0.94 7.73
N ILE A 101 19.17 0.45 8.08
CA ILE A 101 18.19 -0.06 7.12
C ILE A 101 17.73 1.04 6.15
N ASP A 102 17.44 2.24 6.65
CA ASP A 102 17.03 3.36 5.79
C ASP A 102 18.16 3.76 4.81
N ASN A 103 19.42 3.76 5.24
CA ASN A 103 20.57 4.01 4.35
C ASN A 103 20.72 2.92 3.27
N GLU A 104 20.55 1.65 3.62
CA GLU A 104 20.62 0.55 2.66
C GLU A 104 19.48 0.62 1.63
N ILE A 105 18.27 0.98 2.08
CA ILE A 105 17.15 1.27 1.18
C ILE A 105 17.51 2.41 0.20
N ASP A 106 18.09 3.51 0.69
CA ASP A 106 18.48 4.64 -0.16
C ASP A 106 19.56 4.25 -1.18
N MET A 107 20.48 3.37 -0.81
CA MET A 107 21.48 2.83 -1.73
C MET A 107 20.80 2.11 -2.90
N TYR A 108 19.90 1.15 -2.62
CA TYR A 108 19.18 0.42 -3.67
C TYR A 108 18.26 1.31 -4.52
N ILE A 109 17.66 2.35 -3.93
CA ILE A 109 16.87 3.32 -4.69
C ILE A 109 17.76 4.11 -5.65
N LYS A 110 18.98 4.48 -5.25
CA LYS A 110 19.92 5.27 -6.07
C LYS A 110 20.60 4.45 -7.16
N GLU A 111 20.82 3.16 -6.95
CA GLU A 111 21.42 2.26 -7.95
C GLU A 111 20.57 2.12 -9.22
N ASP A 112 19.24 2.20 -9.09
CA ASP A 112 18.31 2.07 -10.20
C ASP A 112 17.67 3.44 -10.54
N ALA A 113 18.01 3.97 -11.71
CA ALA A 113 17.57 5.29 -12.16
C ALA A 113 16.04 5.40 -12.30
N ASP A 114 15.36 4.33 -12.73
CA ASP A 114 13.92 4.32 -12.92
C ASP A 114 13.19 4.27 -11.57
N ILE A 115 13.70 3.49 -10.62
CA ILE A 115 13.19 3.46 -9.25
C ILE A 115 13.41 4.82 -8.59
N SER A 116 14.61 5.40 -8.71
CA SER A 116 14.94 6.71 -8.15
C SER A 116 14.01 7.80 -8.66
N LYS A 117 13.83 7.88 -9.98
CA LYS A 117 12.92 8.82 -10.63
C LYS A 117 11.48 8.66 -10.12
N ASN A 118 10.94 7.45 -10.15
CA ASN A 118 9.56 7.20 -9.73
C ASN A 118 9.36 7.42 -8.22
N PHE A 119 10.38 7.16 -7.40
CA PHE A 119 10.37 7.47 -5.98
C PHE A 119 10.28 8.99 -5.73
N SER A 120 11.07 9.79 -6.45
CA SER A 120 10.98 11.26 -6.41
C SER A 120 9.61 11.77 -6.89
N LEU A 121 9.05 11.18 -7.95
CA LEU A 121 7.71 11.54 -8.42
C LEU A 121 6.63 11.24 -7.38
N LEU A 122 6.69 10.09 -6.72
CA LEU A 122 5.73 9.73 -5.67
C LEU A 122 5.82 10.64 -4.45
N THR A 123 7.04 10.89 -3.97
CA THR A 123 7.27 11.73 -2.79
C THR A 123 6.99 13.22 -3.05
N SER A 124 6.91 13.65 -4.31
CA SER A 124 6.44 15.00 -4.66
C SER A 124 4.96 15.24 -4.33
N ILE A 125 4.15 14.18 -4.16
CA ILE A 125 2.74 14.32 -3.81
C ILE A 125 2.62 14.64 -2.32
N PRO A 126 1.98 15.76 -1.95
CA PRO A 126 1.77 16.12 -0.55
C PRO A 126 1.12 14.98 0.25
N GLY A 127 1.78 14.58 1.33
CA GLY A 127 1.40 13.51 2.24
C GLY A 127 1.75 12.08 1.80
N ILE A 128 2.28 11.87 0.60
CA ILE A 128 2.93 10.60 0.25
C ILE A 128 4.38 10.64 0.72
N GLY A 129 4.64 10.02 1.87
CA GLY A 129 5.99 9.90 2.43
C GLY A 129 6.77 8.72 1.86
N ARG A 130 8.04 8.63 2.29
CA ARG A 130 9.01 7.57 1.94
C ARG A 130 8.41 6.15 1.99
N VAL A 131 7.77 5.80 3.11
CA VAL A 131 7.24 4.44 3.33
C VAL A 131 6.18 4.09 2.28
N VAL A 132 5.19 4.97 2.09
CA VAL A 132 4.10 4.74 1.13
C VAL A 132 4.62 4.73 -0.30
N ALA A 133 5.58 5.60 -0.64
CA ALA A 133 6.21 5.61 -1.95
C ALA A 133 6.95 4.29 -2.22
N LEU A 134 7.80 3.84 -1.29
CA LEU A 134 8.58 2.62 -1.42
C LEU A 134 7.70 1.37 -1.46
N GLU A 135 6.70 1.27 -0.58
CA GLU A 135 5.72 0.18 -0.63
C GLU A 135 5.01 0.13 -1.98
N THR A 136 4.64 1.29 -2.54
CA THR A 136 3.97 1.33 -3.84
C THR A 136 4.90 0.84 -4.95
N ILE A 137 6.16 1.27 -4.97
CA ILE A 137 7.15 0.79 -5.94
C ILE A 137 7.32 -0.73 -5.83
N VAL A 138 7.51 -1.25 -4.62
CA VAL A 138 7.72 -2.69 -4.40
C VAL A 138 6.48 -3.51 -4.78
N LEU A 139 5.28 -3.06 -4.42
CA LEU A 139 4.03 -3.78 -4.70
C LEU A 139 3.60 -3.73 -6.16
N THR A 140 4.02 -2.70 -6.89
CA THR A 140 3.70 -2.53 -8.32
C THR A 140 4.84 -2.96 -9.24
N GLU A 141 5.98 -3.38 -8.68
CA GLU A 141 7.23 -3.64 -9.39
C GLU A 141 7.60 -2.44 -10.27
N ASN A 142 7.65 -1.27 -9.63
CA ASN A 142 7.82 0.03 -10.28
C ASN A 142 6.80 0.29 -11.41
N PHE A 143 5.52 0.01 -11.13
CA PHE A 143 4.39 0.15 -12.06
C PHE A 143 4.41 -0.77 -13.29
N MET A 144 5.32 -1.77 -13.33
CA MET A 144 5.36 -2.76 -14.40
C MET A 144 4.31 -3.86 -14.21
N ALA A 145 4.14 -4.36 -12.97
CA ALA A 145 3.17 -5.41 -12.67
C ALA A 145 1.74 -4.86 -12.53
N ILE A 146 1.61 -3.63 -12.01
CA ILE A 146 0.33 -2.95 -11.82
C ILE A 146 0.44 -1.52 -12.31
N ASP A 147 -0.08 -1.28 -13.50
CA ASP A 147 -0.13 0.02 -14.19
C ASP A 147 -1.47 0.75 -14.00
N ASN A 148 -2.49 0.04 -13.53
CA ASN A 148 -3.85 0.55 -13.42
C ASN A 148 -4.19 0.91 -11.95
N PRO A 149 -4.57 2.16 -11.66
CA PRO A 149 -4.86 2.60 -10.29
C PRO A 149 -6.04 1.85 -9.66
N ARG A 150 -7.01 1.40 -10.45
CA ARG A 150 -8.14 0.58 -9.95
C ARG A 150 -7.67 -0.80 -9.54
N LYS A 151 -6.78 -1.43 -10.32
CA LYS A 151 -6.18 -2.73 -9.96
C LYS A 151 -5.38 -2.61 -8.66
N TYR A 152 -4.58 -1.56 -8.52
CA TYR A 152 -3.83 -1.30 -7.29
C TYR A 152 -4.76 -1.07 -6.09
N ALA A 153 -5.80 -0.25 -6.25
CA ALA A 153 -6.79 -0.02 -5.20
C ALA A 153 -7.52 -1.30 -4.78
N CYS A 154 -7.76 -2.24 -5.70
CA CYS A 154 -8.27 -3.58 -5.35
C CYS A 154 -7.22 -4.38 -4.57
N TYR A 155 -5.97 -4.39 -5.04
CA TYR A 155 -4.86 -5.16 -4.47
C TYR A 155 -4.55 -4.80 -3.02
N ILE A 156 -4.54 -3.50 -2.68
CA ILE A 156 -4.33 -3.05 -1.30
C ILE A 156 -5.64 -2.98 -0.49
N GLY A 157 -6.79 -3.33 -1.08
CA GLY A 157 -8.07 -3.32 -0.37
C GLY A 157 -8.59 -1.92 -0.05
N VAL A 158 -8.53 -0.99 -0.99
CA VAL A 158 -9.21 0.32 -0.94
C VAL A 158 -10.53 0.28 -1.71
N ALA A 159 -10.58 -0.44 -2.84
CA ALA A 159 -11.79 -0.54 -3.66
C ALA A 159 -12.84 -1.48 -3.03
N PRO A 160 -14.13 -1.08 -3.00
CA PRO A 160 -15.22 -1.94 -2.54
C PRO A 160 -15.61 -2.98 -3.60
N PHE A 161 -15.96 -4.19 -3.18
CA PHE A 161 -16.50 -5.25 -4.03
C PHE A 161 -18.00 -5.36 -3.82
N LYS A 162 -18.76 -5.48 -4.91
CA LYS A 162 -20.15 -5.94 -4.84
C LYS A 162 -20.15 -7.42 -4.48
N LYS A 163 -20.96 -7.81 -3.50
CA LYS A 163 -21.21 -9.21 -3.17
C LYS A 163 -22.60 -9.56 -3.68
N GLU A 164 -22.64 -10.08 -4.89
CA GLU A 164 -23.84 -10.65 -5.48
C GLU A 164 -23.63 -12.16 -5.49
N SER A 165 -24.01 -12.84 -4.41
CA SER A 165 -24.14 -14.30 -4.38
C SER A 165 -25.62 -14.65 -4.50
N GLY A 166 -25.94 -15.53 -5.45
CA GLY A 166 -27.30 -16.06 -5.62
C GLY A 166 -27.86 -16.51 -4.28
N THR A 167 -29.15 -16.22 -4.07
CA THR A 167 -29.99 -16.47 -2.88
C THR A 167 -29.77 -15.64 -1.61
N SER A 168 -28.78 -14.74 -1.53
CA SER A 168 -28.63 -13.86 -0.34
C SER A 168 -28.69 -12.37 -0.68
N VAL A 169 -29.76 -11.73 -0.21
CA VAL A 169 -30.03 -10.30 -0.02
C VAL A 169 -28.86 -9.37 -0.36
N ARG A 170 -29.10 -8.42 -1.27
CA ARG A 170 -28.23 -7.29 -1.68
C ARG A 170 -27.42 -6.69 -0.52
N LYS A 171 -26.30 -7.32 -0.14
CA LYS A 171 -25.39 -6.79 0.88
C LYS A 171 -24.63 -5.62 0.27
N GLY A 172 -24.56 -4.51 1.00
CA GLY A 172 -23.82 -3.32 0.57
C GLY A 172 -22.38 -3.66 0.19
N SER A 173 -21.84 -2.95 -0.82
CA SER A 173 -20.48 -3.21 -1.30
C SER A 173 -19.48 -3.02 -0.17
N SER A 174 -18.63 -4.03 0.05
CA SER A 174 -17.65 -4.04 1.14
C SER A 174 -16.27 -4.30 0.58
N VAL A 175 -15.27 -3.73 1.24
CA VAL A 175 -13.88 -3.94 0.89
C VAL A 175 -13.47 -5.37 1.27
N SER A 176 -12.70 -6.02 0.39
CA SER A 176 -12.14 -7.34 0.68
C SER A 176 -11.25 -7.32 1.93
N LYS A 177 -11.37 -8.36 2.77
CA LYS A 177 -10.41 -8.62 3.85
C LYS A 177 -9.09 -9.21 3.32
N LYS A 178 -9.06 -9.67 2.06
CA LYS A 178 -7.90 -10.17 1.32
C LYS A 178 -7.24 -8.99 0.60
N GLY A 179 -5.95 -8.74 0.86
CA GLY A 179 -5.17 -7.64 0.29
C GLY A 179 -4.01 -7.24 1.20
N PHE A 180 -3.10 -6.40 0.69
CA PHE A 180 -1.97 -5.85 1.47
C PHE A 180 -2.47 -4.80 2.48
N LYS A 181 -3.02 -5.29 3.60
CA LYS A 181 -3.62 -4.46 4.67
C LYS A 181 -2.65 -3.42 5.20
N GLN A 182 -1.35 -3.71 5.20
CA GLN A 182 -0.32 -2.79 5.64
C GLN A 182 -0.26 -1.55 4.77
N ALA A 183 -0.12 -1.71 3.45
CA ALA A 183 -0.10 -0.58 2.51
C ALA A 183 -1.37 0.28 2.60
N LYS A 184 -2.53 -0.34 2.87
CA LYS A 184 -3.75 0.42 3.16
C LYS A 184 -3.65 1.23 4.45
N ALA A 185 -3.11 0.65 5.52
CA ALA A 185 -2.94 1.33 6.80
C ALA A 185 -1.97 2.52 6.66
N ASP A 186 -0.84 2.32 6.00
CA ASP A 186 0.15 3.38 5.79
C ASP A 186 -0.39 4.49 4.89
N LEU A 187 -1.12 4.15 3.83
CA LEU A 187 -1.86 5.13 3.02
C LEU A 187 -2.96 5.85 3.83
N SER A 188 -3.55 5.19 4.84
CA SER A 188 -4.52 5.83 5.71
C SER A 188 -3.88 6.92 6.55
N ILE A 189 -2.70 6.66 7.12
CA ILE A 189 -1.94 7.64 7.90
C ILE A 189 -1.56 8.82 7.00
N ALA A 190 -1.06 8.56 5.79
CA ALA A 190 -0.79 9.58 4.78
C ALA A 190 -2.02 10.46 4.49
N CYS A 191 -3.20 9.86 4.32
CA CYS A 191 -4.45 10.60 4.08
C CYS A 191 -4.89 11.45 5.28
N LEU A 192 -4.64 11.01 6.53
CA LEU A 192 -4.96 11.80 7.71
C LEU A 192 -4.11 13.08 7.78
N VAL A 193 -2.81 12.95 7.53
CA VAL A 193 -1.89 14.10 7.45
C VAL A 193 -2.33 15.05 6.31
N CYS A 194 -2.68 14.49 5.16
CA CYS A 194 -3.22 15.27 4.05
C CYS A 194 -4.48 16.07 4.43
N MET A 195 -5.40 15.46 5.18
CA MET A 195 -6.63 16.14 5.61
C MET A 195 -6.36 17.29 6.60
N GLN A 196 -5.25 17.22 7.35
CA GLN A 196 -4.86 18.30 8.27
C GLN A 196 -4.24 19.49 7.53
N HIS A 197 -3.39 19.22 6.53
CA HIS A 197 -2.58 20.26 5.89
C HIS A 197 -3.08 20.73 4.52
N ILE A 198 -3.93 19.96 3.82
CA ILE A 198 -4.36 20.26 2.45
C ILE A 198 -5.85 20.63 2.46
N PRO A 199 -6.19 21.93 2.30
CA PRO A 199 -7.57 22.39 2.39
C PRO A 199 -8.54 21.65 1.47
N ASN A 200 -8.17 21.38 0.22
CA ASN A 200 -9.07 20.72 -0.74
C ASN A 200 -9.47 19.31 -0.33
N ILE A 201 -8.59 18.58 0.37
CA ILE A 201 -8.92 17.24 0.86
C ILE A 201 -9.82 17.35 2.09
N ARG A 202 -9.55 18.33 2.97
CA ARG A 202 -10.41 18.64 4.12
C ARG A 202 -11.82 19.05 3.68
N ASP A 203 -11.93 19.96 2.73
CA ASP A 203 -13.21 20.45 2.20
C ASP A 203 -13.99 19.32 1.53
N TYR A 204 -13.29 18.42 0.81
CA TYR A 204 -13.90 17.22 0.26
C TYR A 204 -14.43 16.30 1.37
N TRP A 205 -13.65 16.09 2.43
CA TRP A 205 -14.06 15.30 3.60
C TRP A 205 -15.31 15.88 4.24
N GLU A 206 -15.27 17.15 4.65
CA GLU A 206 -16.37 17.83 5.34
C GLU A 206 -17.65 17.83 4.52
N ARG A 207 -17.56 18.16 3.23
CA ARG A 207 -18.71 18.14 2.33
C ARG A 207 -19.30 16.74 2.19
N LYS A 208 -18.48 15.71 1.96
CA LYS A 208 -18.98 14.34 1.76
C LYS A 208 -19.38 13.63 3.03
N ARG A 209 -18.91 14.06 4.20
CA ARG A 209 -19.35 13.54 5.51
C ARG A 209 -20.79 13.89 5.84
N LYS A 210 -21.34 14.97 5.26
CA LYS A 210 -22.76 15.30 5.36
C LYS A 210 -23.67 14.29 4.64
N GLU A 211 -23.15 13.62 3.61
CA GLU A 211 -23.91 12.69 2.76
C GLU A 211 -23.64 11.21 3.08
N LYS A 212 -22.43 10.88 3.55
CA LYS A 212 -21.93 9.49 3.64
C LYS A 212 -21.17 9.21 4.93
N CYS A 213 -21.16 7.93 5.33
CA CYS A 213 -20.42 7.49 6.50
C CYS A 213 -18.90 7.69 6.33
N SER A 214 -18.19 7.87 7.45
CA SER A 214 -16.76 8.21 7.51
C SER A 214 -15.90 7.24 6.69
N GLY A 215 -16.12 5.94 6.85
CA GLY A 215 -15.34 4.92 6.14
C GLY A 215 -15.44 5.00 4.62
N ILE A 216 -16.61 5.32 4.07
CA ILE A 216 -16.81 5.45 2.61
C ILE A 216 -16.07 6.69 2.10
N VAL A 217 -16.22 7.83 2.78
CA VAL A 217 -15.54 9.07 2.39
C VAL A 217 -14.02 8.90 2.48
N PHE A 218 -13.54 8.23 3.53
CA PHE A 218 -12.11 8.03 3.75
C PHE A 218 -11.50 7.11 2.68
N ASN A 219 -12.18 6.04 2.28
CA ASN A 219 -11.74 5.21 1.16
C ASN A 219 -11.76 5.98 -0.17
N ALA A 220 -12.70 6.91 -0.37
CA ALA A 220 -12.71 7.77 -1.54
C ALA A 220 -11.49 8.71 -1.57
N ILE A 221 -11.06 9.24 -0.42
CA ILE A 221 -9.83 10.05 -0.31
C ILE A 221 -8.60 9.20 -0.63
N LYS A 222 -8.46 8.00 -0.05
CA LYS A 222 -7.38 7.07 -0.40
C LYS A 222 -7.33 6.79 -1.90
N PHE A 223 -8.49 6.56 -2.52
CA PHE A 223 -8.55 6.32 -3.96
C PHE A 223 -8.13 7.55 -4.77
N LYS A 224 -8.48 8.77 -4.34
CA LYS A 224 -7.95 10.00 -4.95
C LYS A 224 -6.43 10.10 -4.86
N MET A 225 -5.84 9.71 -3.73
CA MET A 225 -4.38 9.67 -3.57
C MET A 225 -3.74 8.64 -4.51
N ILE A 226 -4.32 7.44 -4.62
CA ILE A 226 -3.89 6.43 -5.60
C ILE A 226 -3.95 6.98 -7.02
N LEU A 227 -5.03 7.66 -7.41
CA LEU A 227 -5.14 8.27 -8.73
C LEU A 227 -4.02 9.30 -8.98
N ARG A 228 -3.67 10.10 -7.97
CA ARG A 228 -2.56 11.06 -8.06
C ARG A 228 -1.22 10.36 -8.26
N MET A 229 -0.95 9.30 -7.49
CA MET A 229 0.27 8.49 -7.60
C MET A 229 0.45 7.91 -9.00
N PHE A 230 -0.60 7.31 -9.57
CA PHE A 230 -0.53 6.77 -10.93
C PHE A 230 -0.46 7.88 -12.00
N ALA A 231 -1.06 9.04 -11.75
CA ALA A 231 -1.02 10.17 -12.67
C ALA A 231 0.37 10.81 -12.77
N VAL A 232 1.08 11.00 -11.65
CA VAL A 232 2.45 11.57 -11.70
C VAL A 232 3.42 10.64 -12.40
N ILE A 233 3.28 9.33 -12.20
CA ILE A 233 4.10 8.31 -12.85
C ILE A 233 3.82 8.29 -14.36
N LYS A 234 2.55 8.25 -14.75
CA LYS A 234 2.17 8.27 -16.17
C LYS A 234 2.63 9.56 -16.89
N ARG A 235 2.58 10.69 -16.19
CA ARG A 235 3.02 11.99 -16.73
C ARG A 235 4.54 12.14 -16.74
N GLY A 236 5.24 11.46 -15.84
CA GLY A 236 6.69 11.55 -15.68
C GLY A 236 7.17 12.89 -15.10
N THR A 237 6.28 13.73 -14.58
CA THR A 237 6.64 15.02 -13.96
C THR A 237 6.07 15.17 -12.56
N PRO A 238 6.76 15.89 -11.64
CA PRO A 238 6.36 16.03 -10.25
C PRO A 238 4.92 16.54 -10.07
N TYR A 239 4.32 16.26 -8.91
CA TYR A 239 2.99 16.73 -8.58
C TYR A 239 2.92 18.26 -8.68
N VAL A 240 1.92 18.75 -9.41
CA VAL A 240 1.62 20.19 -9.50
C VAL A 240 0.34 20.43 -8.72
N GLU A 241 0.38 21.38 -7.79
CA GLU A 241 -0.79 21.78 -7.04
C GLU A 241 -1.74 22.60 -7.92
N THR A 242 -2.70 21.90 -8.53
CA THR A 242 -3.68 22.53 -9.44
C THR A 242 -4.77 23.32 -8.71
N ASP A 243 -4.86 23.19 -7.38
CA ASP A 243 -5.98 23.74 -6.63
C ASP A 243 -5.90 25.27 -6.48
N ASN A 244 -4.70 25.86 -6.56
CA ASN A 244 -4.52 27.32 -6.63
C ASN A 244 -5.10 27.93 -7.91
N TYR A 245 -5.22 27.14 -8.98
CA TYR A 245 -5.76 27.58 -10.27
C TYR A 245 -7.29 27.61 -10.30
N ARG A 246 -7.96 26.74 -9.52
CA ARG A 246 -9.43 26.73 -9.42
C ARG A 246 -10.00 27.89 -8.60
N ASN A 247 -9.23 28.38 -7.63
CA ASN A 247 -9.63 29.49 -6.76
C ASN A 247 -9.15 30.86 -7.27
N GLY A 248 -8.70 30.96 -8.53
CA GLY A 248 -8.37 32.23 -9.19
C GLY A 248 -7.18 32.99 -8.62
N LYS A 249 -6.33 32.37 -7.80
CA LYS A 249 -5.24 33.09 -7.11
C LYS A 249 -3.88 33.08 -7.79
N ASN A 250 -3.75 32.52 -9.00
CA ASN A 250 -2.58 32.74 -9.85
C ASN A 250 -2.94 32.54 -11.33
N LYS A 251 -3.31 33.63 -12.03
CA LYS A 251 -3.04 33.75 -13.46
C LYS A 251 -1.56 34.15 -13.57
N GLN A 252 -0.68 33.21 -13.88
CA GLN A 252 0.64 33.61 -14.37
C GLN A 252 0.47 34.35 -15.71
N PRO A 253 1.25 35.41 -15.97
CA PRO A 253 1.17 36.15 -17.22
C PRO A 253 1.53 35.21 -18.38
N GLY A 254 0.73 35.28 -19.44
CA GLY A 254 0.95 34.50 -20.64
C GLY A 254 2.35 34.74 -21.19
N VAL A 255 3.01 33.64 -21.57
CA VAL A 255 4.17 33.69 -22.45
C VAL A 255 3.64 34.13 -23.82
N ASN A 256 3.93 35.37 -24.19
CA ASN A 256 4.15 35.80 -25.57
C ASN A 256 5.64 36.07 -25.72
#